data_AF-A0AAV8BGQ9-F1
#
_entry.id   AF-A0AAV8BGQ9-F1
#
_cell.length_a   1.000
_cell.length_b   1.000
_cell.length_c   1.000
_cell.angle_alpha   90.00
_cell.angle_beta   90.00
_cell.angle_gamma   90.00
#
_symmetry.space_group_name_H-M   'P 1'
#
loop_
_entity.id
_entity.type
_entity.pdbx_description
1 polymer ?
#
loop_
_entity_poly.entity_id
_entity_poly.type
_entity_poly.pdbx_seq_one_letter_code
_entity_poly.pdbx_strand_id
1 'polypeptide(L)'
;MGLPWYRVHTVVLNDPGRLLSVHIMHTALVAGWAGSMALYELAVFDPSDPVLDPMWRQGMFVIPFMTRLGITNSWVVGIFQEDLFSGLCFLAAIWHWVYWDLEVFCDERTGKPSLDLPKIFGIHLFLSGVACLALAHFM
;
A
#
# COMPACT_ATOMS: atom_id res chain seq x y z
N MET A 1 -3.53 -16.36 -31.95
CA MET A 1 -4.76 -15.92 -31.25
C MET A 1 -4.32 -14.94 -30.17
N GLY A 2 -5.04 -13.82 -29.97
CA GLY A 2 -4.72 -12.86 -28.91
C GLY A 2 -4.99 -13.41 -27.51
N LEU A 3 -4.56 -12.68 -26.47
CA LEU A 3 -4.88 -13.02 -25.08
C LEU A 3 -6.39 -12.80 -24.81
N PRO A 4 -7.08 -13.74 -24.15
CA PRO A 4 -8.41 -13.49 -23.60
C PRO A 4 -8.39 -12.35 -22.57
N TRP A 5 -9.48 -11.59 -22.46
CA TRP A 5 -9.58 -10.41 -21.58
C TRP A 5 -9.23 -10.69 -20.11
N TYR A 6 -9.57 -11.88 -19.60
CA TYR A 6 -9.31 -12.28 -18.21
C TYR A 6 -7.86 -12.72 -17.97
N ARG A 7 -6.99 -12.71 -18.99
CA ARG A 7 -5.57 -13.07 -18.89
C ARG A 7 -4.62 -11.89 -19.14
N VAL A 8 -5.12 -10.67 -19.28
CA VAL A 8 -4.28 -9.52 -19.64
C VAL A 8 -3.12 -9.28 -18.66
N HIS A 9 -3.26 -9.65 -17.38
CA HIS A 9 -2.19 -9.51 -16.39
C HIS A 9 -1.11 -10.60 -16.47
N THR A 10 -1.27 -11.66 -17.27
CA THR A 10 -0.22 -12.69 -17.39
C THR A 10 1.04 -12.16 -18.05
N VAL A 11 0.98 -10.99 -18.70
CA VAL A 11 2.12 -10.35 -19.38
C VAL A 11 3.25 -9.96 -18.43
N VAL A 12 2.98 -9.76 -17.14
CA VAL A 12 4.00 -9.38 -16.15
C VAL A 12 4.59 -10.58 -15.38
N LEU A 13 4.16 -11.83 -15.68
CA LEU A 13 4.57 -13.00 -14.90
C LEU A 13 6.08 -13.30 -14.95
N ASN A 14 6.74 -13.01 -16.08
CA ASN A 14 8.17 -13.21 -16.26
C ASN A 14 8.93 -11.87 -16.39
N ASP A 15 8.31 -10.77 -15.98
CA ASP A 15 8.87 -9.41 -16.04
C ASP A 15 8.88 -8.81 -14.62
N PRO A 16 9.93 -9.10 -13.83
CA PRO A 16 9.98 -8.71 -12.42
C PRO A 16 9.97 -7.19 -12.21
N GLY A 17 10.55 -6.41 -13.12
CA GLY A 17 10.52 -4.94 -13.06
C GLY A 17 9.10 -4.40 -13.20
N ARG A 18 8.35 -4.87 -14.20
CA ARG A 18 6.94 -4.48 -14.36
C ARG A 18 6.02 -5.11 -13.33
N LEU A 19 6.33 -6.31 -12.86
CA LEU A 19 5.64 -6.93 -11.75
C LEU A 19 5.76 -6.06 -10.49
N LEU A 20 6.95 -5.55 -10.18
CA LEU A 20 7.15 -4.61 -9.07
C LEU A 20 6.36 -3.31 -9.30
N SER A 21 6.41 -2.75 -10.51
CA SER A 21 5.65 -1.54 -10.86
C SER A 21 4.15 -1.68 -10.57
N VAL A 22 3.51 -2.78 -11.00
CA VAL A 22 2.07 -2.97 -10.76
C VAL A 22 1.74 -3.21 -9.28
N HIS A 23 2.64 -3.80 -8.50
CA HIS A 23 2.47 -3.89 -7.05
C HIS A 23 2.55 -2.51 -6.40
N ILE A 24 3.50 -1.66 -6.81
CA ILE A 24 3.60 -0.28 -6.29
C ILE A 24 2.37 0.54 -6.70
N MET A 25 1.87 0.38 -7.93
CA MET A 25 0.63 1.02 -8.37
C MET A 25 -0.56 0.60 -7.51
N HIS A 26 -0.70 -0.70 -7.22
CA HIS A 26 -1.76 -1.19 -6.34
C HIS A 26 -1.63 -0.58 -4.93
N THR A 27 -0.42 -0.50 -4.37
CA THR A 27 -0.16 0.17 -3.08
C THR A 27 -0.55 1.65 -3.11
N ALA A 28 -0.24 2.37 -4.20
CA ALA A 28 -0.63 3.77 -4.36
C ALA A 28 -2.16 3.94 -4.36
N LEU A 29 -2.88 3.05 -5.03
CA LEU A 29 -4.35 3.06 -5.07
C LEU A 29 -4.95 2.80 -3.68
N VAL A 30 -4.40 1.83 -2.94
CA VAL A 30 -4.87 1.52 -1.58
C VAL A 30 -4.59 2.68 -0.61
N ALA A 31 -3.39 3.27 -0.66
CA ALA A 31 -3.04 4.42 0.18
C ALA A 31 -3.91 5.65 -0.15
N GLY A 32 -4.10 5.95 -1.44
CA GLY A 32 -4.95 7.06 -1.88
C GLY A 32 -6.42 6.86 -1.49
N TRP A 33 -6.92 5.62 -1.53
CA TRP A 33 -8.25 5.29 -1.00
C TRP A 33 -8.33 5.53 0.51
N ALA A 34 -7.33 5.11 1.28
CA ALA A 34 -7.31 5.29 2.73
C ALA A 34 -7.32 6.78 3.13
N GLY A 35 -6.47 7.60 2.48
CA GLY A 35 -6.45 9.05 2.68
C GLY A 35 -7.77 9.72 2.29
N SER A 36 -8.27 9.42 1.08
CA SER A 36 -9.53 9.98 0.58
C SER A 36 -10.74 9.61 1.46
N MET A 37 -10.81 8.36 1.94
CA MET A 37 -11.90 7.91 2.83
C MET A 37 -11.83 8.60 4.19
N ALA A 38 -10.64 8.78 4.74
CA ALA A 38 -10.46 9.50 6.01
C ALA A 38 -10.83 10.99 5.88
N LEU A 39 -10.44 11.65 4.79
CA LEU A 39 -10.85 13.03 4.51
C LEU A 39 -12.37 13.15 4.33
N TYR A 40 -12.98 12.19 3.62
CA TYR A 40 -14.43 12.15 3.45
C TYR A 40 -15.15 11.99 4.80
N GLU A 41 -14.76 11.02 5.61
CA GLU A 41 -15.36 10.80 6.93
C GLU A 41 -15.20 12.03 7.83
N LEU A 42 -14.02 12.66 7.87
CA LEU A 42 -13.84 13.90 8.62
C LEU A 42 -14.73 15.06 8.14
N ALA A 43 -15.01 15.14 6.84
CA ALA A 43 -15.84 16.21 6.29
C ALA A 43 -17.32 16.09 6.70
N VAL A 44 -17.78 14.89 7.07
CA VAL A 44 -19.18 14.61 7.40
C VAL A 44 -19.42 14.16 8.84
N PHE A 45 -18.37 13.83 9.58
CA PHE A 45 -18.45 13.38 10.97
C PHE A 45 -18.87 14.51 11.91
N ASP A 46 -19.92 14.29 12.70
CA ASP A 46 -20.36 15.18 13.78
C ASP A 46 -19.81 14.69 15.14
N PRO A 47 -18.84 15.40 15.75
CA PRO A 47 -18.29 15.02 17.05
C PRO A 47 -19.11 15.53 18.24
N SER A 48 -20.26 16.17 18.05
CA SER A 48 -20.98 16.93 19.10
C SER A 48 -21.56 16.08 20.23
N ASP A 49 -22.02 14.85 19.95
CA ASP A 49 -22.61 13.95 20.94
C ASP A 49 -22.03 12.52 20.86
N PRO A 50 -20.93 12.24 21.58
CA PRO A 50 -20.32 10.90 21.58
C PRO A 50 -21.15 9.84 22.34
N VAL A 51 -22.20 10.23 23.07
CA VAL A 51 -23.03 9.29 23.86
C VAL A 51 -24.19 8.78 23.02
N LEU A 52 -24.96 9.67 22.39
CA LEU A 52 -26.17 9.30 21.66
C LEU A 52 -25.96 9.19 20.14
N ASP A 53 -24.91 9.83 19.61
CA ASP A 53 -24.54 9.77 18.19
C ASP A 53 -23.05 9.44 17.95
N PRO A 54 -22.53 8.30 18.46
CA PRO A 54 -21.15 7.89 18.24
C PRO A 54 -20.86 7.52 16.77
N MET A 55 -19.58 7.46 16.41
CA MET A 55 -19.05 7.18 15.06
C MET A 55 -19.74 6.01 14.31
N TRP A 56 -20.12 4.93 15.00
CA TRP A 56 -20.77 3.77 14.38
C TRP A 56 -22.24 4.02 13.99
N ARG A 57 -22.90 5.02 14.56
CA ARG A 57 -24.26 5.45 14.13
C ARG A 57 -24.22 6.33 12.89
N GLN A 58 -23.14 7.09 12.73
CA GLN A 58 -22.94 7.98 11.60
C GLN A 58 -22.36 7.27 10.36
N GLY A 59 -22.11 5.96 10.44
CA GLY A 59 -21.57 5.17 9.32
C GLY A 59 -20.08 5.37 9.08
N MET A 60 -19.32 5.81 10.08
CA MET A 60 -17.86 5.95 9.96
C MET A 60 -17.20 4.56 9.90
N PHE A 61 -16.36 4.33 8.91
CA PHE A 61 -15.64 3.09 8.68
C PHE A 61 -14.17 3.20 9.10
N VAL A 62 -13.42 4.21 8.65
CA VAL A 62 -11.97 4.32 8.90
C VAL A 62 -11.61 5.04 10.19
N ILE A 63 -12.42 6.00 10.67
CA ILE A 63 -12.22 6.67 11.98
C ILE A 63 -12.10 5.67 13.15
N PRO A 64 -12.94 4.61 13.27
CA PRO A 64 -12.75 3.57 14.29
C PRO A 64 -11.37 2.88 14.25
N PHE A 65 -10.78 2.68 13.07
CA PHE A 65 -9.45 2.06 12.95
C PHE A 65 -8.34 3.01 13.41
N MET A 66 -8.47 4.31 13.10
CA MET A 66 -7.53 5.34 13.57
C MET A 66 -7.59 5.50 15.09
N THR A 67 -8.80 5.59 15.65
CA THR A 67 -8.98 5.73 17.10
C THR A 67 -8.51 4.50 17.88
N ARG A 68 -8.63 3.30 17.32
CA ARG A 68 -8.06 2.06 17.89
C ARG A 68 -6.54 2.14 18.11
N LEU A 69 -5.83 2.91 17.29
CA LEU A 69 -4.38 3.14 17.39
C LEU A 69 -4.04 4.44 18.13
N GLY A 70 -4.99 5.02 18.87
CA GLY A 70 -4.77 6.19 19.72
C GLY A 70 -4.87 7.55 19.02
N ILE A 71 -5.26 7.59 17.74
CA ILE A 71 -5.44 8.85 17.02
C ILE A 71 -6.82 9.43 17.36
N THR A 72 -6.87 10.36 18.31
CA THR A 72 -8.13 10.94 18.85
C THR A 72 -8.23 12.46 18.72
N ASN A 73 -7.13 13.16 18.41
CA ASN A 73 -7.11 14.61 18.24
C ASN A 73 -7.12 14.98 16.75
N SER A 74 -7.90 16.00 16.38
CA SER A 74 -8.02 16.43 14.98
C SER A 74 -6.76 17.16 14.51
N TRP A 75 -5.89 16.48 13.79
CA TRP A 75 -4.83 17.12 13.00
C TRP A 75 -4.85 16.57 11.59
N VAL A 76 -5.21 17.43 10.63
CA VAL A 76 -5.30 17.08 9.20
C VAL A 76 -3.93 16.67 8.62
N VAL A 77 -2.83 17.04 9.30
CA VAL A 77 -1.44 16.79 8.88
C VAL A 77 -1.14 15.30 8.72
N GLY A 78 -1.66 14.43 9.59
CA GLY A 78 -1.43 12.98 9.47
C GLY A 78 -2.18 12.33 8.31
N ILE A 79 -3.30 12.93 7.89
CA ILE A 79 -4.16 12.36 6.83
C ILE A 79 -3.63 12.73 5.44
N PHE A 80 -3.10 13.95 5.27
CA PHE A 80 -2.42 14.33 4.03
C PHE A 80 -1.14 13.54 3.74
N GLN A 81 -0.59 12.86 4.76
CA GLN A 81 0.60 12.03 4.58
C GLN A 81 0.33 10.81 3.69
N GLU A 82 -0.88 10.22 3.78
CA GLU A 82 -1.27 9.06 2.95
C GLU A 82 -1.44 9.44 1.47
N ASP A 83 -2.02 10.63 1.20
CA ASP A 83 -2.17 11.13 -0.18
C ASP A 83 -0.81 11.48 -0.80
N LEU A 84 0.11 12.06 -0.01
CA LEU A 84 1.48 12.31 -0.47
C LEU A 84 2.21 10.99 -0.74
N PHE A 85 2.09 10.01 0.15
CA PHE A 85 2.67 8.69 -0.02
C PHE A 85 2.12 8.00 -1.29
N SER A 86 0.80 8.06 -1.51
CA SER A 86 0.15 7.58 -2.73
C SER A 86 0.77 8.22 -3.99
N GLY A 87 0.95 9.55 -4.00
CA GLY A 87 1.60 10.27 -5.10
C GLY A 87 3.04 9.83 -5.34
N LEU A 88 3.84 9.64 -4.29
CA LEU A 88 5.21 9.15 -4.39
C LEU A 88 5.26 7.71 -4.94
N CYS A 89 4.39 6.82 -4.46
CA CYS A 89 4.28 5.47 -4.98
C CYS A 89 3.85 5.47 -6.45
N PHE A 90 2.91 6.33 -6.85
CA PHE A 90 2.49 6.45 -8.25
C PHE A 90 3.66 6.81 -9.17
N LEU A 91 4.50 7.77 -8.77
CA LEU A 91 5.70 8.14 -9.53
C LEU A 91 6.72 7.00 -9.59
N ALA A 92 6.94 6.30 -8.47
CA ALA A 92 7.82 5.13 -8.41
C ALA A 92 7.32 3.98 -9.32
N ALA A 93 6.01 3.76 -9.38
CA ALA A 93 5.41 2.76 -10.26
C ALA A 93 5.69 3.07 -11.74
N ILE A 94 5.54 4.33 -12.16
CA ILE A 94 5.88 4.77 -13.52
C ILE A 94 7.37 4.53 -13.81
N TRP A 95 8.25 4.89 -12.87
CA TRP A 95 9.69 4.68 -13.05
C TRP A 95 10.03 3.19 -13.23
N HIS A 96 9.52 2.32 -12.35
CA HIS A 96 9.77 0.87 -12.45
C HIS A 96 9.15 0.24 -13.71
N TRP A 97 8.07 0.81 -14.25
CA TRP A 97 7.48 0.33 -15.50
C TRP A 97 8.40 0.62 -16.70
N VAL A 98 8.94 1.85 -16.74
CA VAL A 98 9.80 2.31 -17.83
C VAL A 98 11.18 1.64 -17.76
N TYR A 99 11.77 1.60 -16.57
CA TYR A 99 13.10 1.03 -16.31
C TYR A 99 12.99 -0.41 -15.76
N TRP A 100 12.36 -1.28 -16.53
CA TRP A 100 12.08 -2.67 -16.11
C TRP A 100 13.28 -3.62 -16.27
N ASP A 101 14.14 -3.39 -17.26
CA ASP A 101 15.27 -4.26 -17.65
C ASP A 101 16.54 -3.93 -16.85
N LEU A 102 16.50 -4.18 -15.54
CA LEU A 102 17.63 -3.97 -14.64
C LEU A 102 18.43 -5.25 -14.43
N GLU A 103 19.76 -5.15 -14.39
CA GLU A 103 20.67 -6.29 -14.19
C GLU A 103 20.38 -7.08 -12.91
N VAL A 104 19.88 -6.41 -11.85
CA VAL A 104 19.50 -7.05 -10.57
C VAL A 104 18.42 -8.13 -10.73
N PHE A 105 17.63 -8.05 -11.79
CA PHE A 105 16.59 -9.03 -12.09
C PHE A 105 17.09 -10.18 -12.96
N CYS A 106 18.29 -10.07 -13.52
CA CYS A 106 18.85 -11.05 -14.44
C CYS A 106 19.85 -11.95 -13.73
N ASP A 107 19.76 -13.25 -13.97
CA ASP A 107 20.80 -14.19 -13.55
C ASP A 107 22.02 -14.04 -14.46
N GLU A 108 23.17 -13.65 -13.89
CA GLU A 108 24.43 -13.46 -14.60
C GLU A 108 24.85 -14.68 -15.43
N ARG A 109 24.46 -15.89 -15.01
CA ARG A 109 24.83 -17.14 -15.72
C ARG A 109 24.00 -17.38 -16.97
N THR A 110 22.76 -16.92 -16.98
CA THR A 110 21.78 -17.25 -18.05
C THR A 110 21.30 -16.04 -18.82
N GLY A 111 21.52 -14.83 -18.31
CA GLY A 111 21.01 -13.57 -18.86
C GLY A 111 19.47 -13.47 -18.82
N LYS A 112 18.79 -14.33 -18.05
CA LYS A 112 17.33 -14.40 -17.98
C LYS A 112 16.81 -13.83 -16.67
N PRO A 113 15.58 -13.28 -16.65
CA PRO A 113 14.93 -12.90 -15.41
C PRO A 113 14.85 -14.08 -14.43
N SER A 114 15.29 -13.86 -13.19
CA SER A 114 15.31 -14.90 -12.15
C SER A 114 15.05 -14.29 -10.78
N LEU A 115 14.21 -14.94 -9.98
CA LEU A 115 13.89 -14.53 -8.61
C LEU A 115 14.18 -15.69 -7.64
N ASP A 116 15.07 -15.46 -6.69
CA ASP A 116 15.35 -16.39 -5.59
C ASP A 116 14.26 -16.26 -4.51
N LEU A 117 13.09 -16.86 -4.80
CA LEU A 117 11.90 -16.77 -3.95
C LEU A 117 12.13 -17.21 -2.49
N PRO A 118 12.88 -18.31 -2.19
CA PRO A 118 13.19 -18.67 -0.81
C PRO A 118 13.95 -17.57 -0.06
N LYS A 119 14.94 -16.93 -0.70
CA LYS A 119 15.68 -15.83 -0.09
C LYS A 119 14.80 -14.60 0.10
N ILE A 120 14.01 -14.24 -0.91
CA ILE A 120 13.05 -13.13 -0.84
C ILE A 120 12.07 -13.35 0.32
N PHE A 121 11.52 -14.55 0.46
CA PHE A 121 10.65 -14.91 1.57
C PHE A 121 11.34 -14.72 2.93
N GLY A 122 12.58 -15.19 3.08
CA GLY A 122 13.35 -15.02 4.31
C GLY A 122 13.56 -13.54 4.69
N ILE A 123 13.86 -12.68 3.70
CA ILE A 123 14.03 -11.24 3.91
C ILE A 123 12.70 -10.60 4.38
N HIS A 124 11.60 -10.87 3.69
CA HIS A 124 10.29 -10.30 4.04
C HIS A 124 9.79 -10.78 5.40
N LEU A 125 10.00 -12.07 5.73
CA LEU A 125 9.62 -12.64 7.01
C LEU A 125 10.44 -12.01 8.16
N PHE A 126 11.75 -11.83 7.97
CA PHE A 126 12.59 -11.17 8.95
C PHE A 126 12.15 -9.72 9.20
N LEU A 127 11.96 -8.93 8.14
CA LEU A 127 11.50 -7.53 8.25
C LEU A 127 10.12 -7.43 8.91
N SER A 128 9.19 -8.33 8.56
CA SER A 128 7.86 -8.39 9.17
C SER A 128 7.93 -8.74 10.66
N GLY A 129 8.83 -9.65 11.05
CA GLY A 129 9.08 -10.00 12.45
C GLY A 129 9.64 -8.83 13.26
N VAL A 130 10.64 -8.12 12.72
CA VAL A 130 11.21 -6.93 13.37
C VAL A 130 10.15 -5.83 13.52
N ALA A 131 9.38 -5.56 12.47
CA ALA A 131 8.31 -4.55 12.51
C ALA A 131 7.23 -4.91 13.55
N CYS A 132 6.82 -6.18 13.62
CA CYS A 132 5.84 -6.66 14.58
C CYS A 132 6.32 -6.50 16.04
N LEU A 133 7.57 -6.87 16.32
CA LEU A 133 8.15 -6.70 17.65
C LEU A 133 8.29 -5.23 18.05
N ALA A 134 8.71 -4.37 17.11
CA ALA A 134 8.81 -2.93 17.36
C ALA A 134 7.43 -2.33 17.68
N LEU A 135 6.40 -2.71 16.92
CA LEU A 135 5.03 -2.28 17.18
C LEU A 135 4.55 -2.70 18.58
N ALA A 136 4.76 -3.97 18.94
CA ALA A 136 4.33 -4.51 20.24
C ALA A 136 5.10 -3.94 21.44
N HIS A 137 6.30 -3.40 21.22
CA HIS A 137 7.14 -2.87 22.30
C HIS A 137 6.96 -1.36 22.52
N PHE A 138 6.68 -0.59 21.46
CA PHE A 138 6.66 0.88 21.51
C PHE A 138 5.27 1.52 21.35
N MET A 139 4.24 0.76 20.95
CA MET A 139 2.84 1.21 20.96
C MET A 139 2.05 0.46 22.04
#